data_AF-A0A1I2UUN0-F1
#
_entry.id   AF-A0A1I2UUN0-F1
#
_cell.length_a   1.000
_cell.length_b   1.000
_cell.length_c   1.000
_cell.angle_alpha   90.00
_cell.angle_beta   90.00
_cell.angle_gamma   90.00
#
_symmetry.space_group_name_H-M   'P 1'
#
loop_
_entity.id
_entity.type
_entity.pdbx_description
1 polymer ?
#
loop_
_entity_poly.entity_id
_entity_poly.type
_entity_poly.pdbx_seq_one_letter_code
_entity_poly.pdbx_strand_id
1 'polypeptide(L)'
;MVLRILELIRKRRKKEIDLAGYLGIPTGSMAKWKYYGSTSYLRYVEEICIFLNTTPNYLFLGHEETVESLSFEEKDIIRMYRDLDEGRKNCIKETLRYLT
;
A
#
# COMPACT_ATOMS: atom_id res chain seq x y z
N MET A 1 5.45 -2.18 -14.68
CA MET A 1 5.31 -2.84 -13.36
C MET A 1 6.60 -3.50 -12.89
N VAL A 2 7.18 -4.46 -13.62
CA VAL A 2 8.40 -5.18 -13.17
C VAL A 2 9.56 -4.26 -12.76
N LEU A 3 9.82 -3.19 -13.52
CA LEU A 3 10.89 -2.22 -13.19
C LEU A 3 10.71 -1.61 -11.79
N ARG A 4 9.46 -1.34 -11.41
CA ARG A 4 9.13 -0.75 -10.11
C ARG A 4 9.24 -1.76 -8.97
N ILE A 5 8.90 -3.03 -9.21
CA ILE A 5 9.18 -4.13 -8.28
C ILE A 5 10.69 -4.16 -7.97
N LEU A 6 11.54 -4.11 -9.01
CA LEU A 6 12.99 -4.12 -8.85
C LEU A 6 13.52 -2.86 -8.13
N GLU A 7 12.95 -1.70 -8.44
CA GLU A 7 13.28 -0.44 -7.77
C GLU A 7 12.95 -0.51 -6.27
N LEU A 8 11.77 -1.01 -5.90
CA LEU A 8 11.36 -1.18 -4.51
C LEU A 8 12.21 -2.20 -3.77
N ILE A 9 12.60 -3.31 -4.42
CA ILE A 9 13.57 -4.27 -3.86
C ILE A 9 14.86 -3.54 -3.48
N ARG A 10 15.42 -2.74 -4.40
CA ARG A 10 16.65 -1.96 -4.15
C ARG A 10 16.47 -0.92 -3.05
N LYS A 11 15.42 -0.10 -3.12
CA LYS A 11 15.13 0.96 -2.12
C LYS A 11 14.99 0.39 -0.71
N ARG A 12 14.41 -0.80 -0.59
CA ARG A 12 14.17 -1.48 0.69
C ARG A 12 15.31 -2.41 1.11
N ARG A 13 16.45 -2.37 0.39
CA ARG A 13 17.63 -3.21 0.66
C ARG A 13 17.32 -4.71 0.73
N LYS A 14 16.31 -5.16 -0.03
CA LYS A 14 15.95 -6.58 -0.18
C LYS A 14 16.69 -7.17 -1.39
N LYS A 15 16.72 -8.50 -1.53
CA LYS A 15 17.28 -9.17 -2.72
C LYS A 15 16.18 -9.80 -3.57
N GLU A 16 16.42 -9.89 -4.88
CA GLU A 16 15.51 -10.58 -5.81
C GLU A 16 15.32 -12.05 -5.45
N ILE A 17 16.37 -12.70 -4.93
CA ILE A 17 16.32 -14.10 -4.46
C ILE A 17 15.39 -14.27 -3.26
N ASP A 18 15.30 -13.25 -2.39
CA ASP A 18 14.42 -13.29 -1.23
C ASP A 18 12.96 -13.20 -1.67
N LEU A 19 12.66 -12.37 -2.69
CA LEU A 19 11.32 -12.32 -3.28
C LEU A 19 10.97 -13.64 -3.96
N ALA A 20 11.89 -14.21 -4.75
CA ALA A 20 11.65 -15.50 -5.40
C ALA A 20 11.39 -16.62 -4.38
N GLY A 21 12.17 -16.65 -3.29
CA GLY A 21 11.96 -17.58 -2.18
C GLY A 21 10.63 -17.35 -1.47
N TYR A 22 10.27 -16.10 -1.19
CA TYR A 22 8.99 -15.73 -0.58
C TYR A 22 7.79 -16.17 -1.42
N LEU A 23 7.87 -16.04 -2.75
CA LEU A 23 6.82 -16.46 -3.67
C LEU A 23 6.83 -17.96 -4.00
N GLY A 24 7.82 -18.71 -3.52
CA GLY A 24 7.98 -20.13 -3.85
C GLY A 24 8.26 -20.40 -5.34
N ILE A 25 8.87 -19.44 -6.05
CA ILE A 25 9.16 -19.56 -7.48
C ILE A 25 10.67 -19.76 -7.73
N PRO A 26 11.06 -20.43 -8.83
CA PRO A 26 12.47 -20.55 -9.20
C PRO A 26 13.11 -19.17 -9.40
N THR A 27 14.36 -18.99 -8.96
CA THR A 27 15.13 -17.74 -9.14
C THR A 27 15.22 -17.30 -10.60
N GLY A 28 15.26 -18.24 -11.54
CA GLY A 28 15.20 -17.96 -12.98
C GLY A 28 13.92 -17.24 -13.44
N SER A 29 12.85 -17.27 -12.64
CA SER A 29 11.62 -16.51 -12.91
C SER A 29 11.86 -15.01 -12.85
N MET A 30 12.74 -14.53 -11.95
CA MET A 30 13.12 -13.12 -11.89
C MET A 30 13.80 -12.66 -13.18
N ALA A 31 14.67 -13.50 -13.77
CA ALA A 31 15.28 -13.22 -15.06
C ALA A 31 14.24 -13.18 -16.19
N LYS A 32 13.26 -14.10 -16.18
CA LYS A 32 12.13 -14.11 -17.12
C LYS A 32 11.31 -12.82 -17.05
N TRP A 33 11.08 -12.30 -15.86
CA TRP A 33 10.37 -11.03 -15.68
C TRP A 33 11.18 -9.83 -16.19
N LYS A 34 12.50 -9.83 -15.96
CA LYS A 34 13.40 -8.73 -16.33
C LYS A 34 13.67 -8.62 -17.83
N TYR A 35 14.03 -9.73 -18.46
CA TYR A 35 14.63 -9.73 -19.80
C TYR A 35 13.73 -10.34 -20.87
N TYR A 36 12.77 -11.17 -20.49
CA TYR A 36 11.96 -11.95 -21.43
C TYR A 36 10.48 -11.51 -21.44
N GLY A 37 10.15 -10.40 -20.79
CA GLY A 37 8.81 -9.81 -20.80
C GLY A 37 7.72 -10.68 -20.15
N SER A 38 8.07 -11.72 -19.39
CA SER A 38 7.07 -12.60 -18.77
C SER A 38 6.24 -11.82 -17.76
N THR A 39 4.91 -11.87 -17.91
CA THR A 39 3.92 -11.24 -17.02
C THR A 39 3.42 -12.17 -15.92
N SER A 40 4.08 -13.31 -15.71
CA SER A 40 3.70 -14.27 -14.65
C SER A 40 3.78 -13.69 -13.24
N TYR A 41 4.43 -12.53 -13.04
CA TYR A 41 4.38 -11.76 -11.79
C TYR A 41 2.97 -11.24 -11.44
N LEU A 42 2.06 -11.10 -12.41
CA LEU A 42 0.72 -10.55 -12.19
C LEU A 42 -0.12 -11.40 -11.24
N ARG A 43 0.13 -12.72 -11.20
CA ARG A 43 -0.57 -13.64 -10.29
C ARG A 43 -0.12 -13.54 -8.83
N TYR A 44 0.95 -12.79 -8.56
CA TYR A 44 1.57 -12.65 -7.24
C TYR A 44 1.49 -11.20 -6.73
N VAL A 45 0.62 -10.37 -7.31
CA VAL A 45 0.60 -8.93 -7.01
C VAL A 45 0.38 -8.67 -5.53
N GLU A 46 -0.53 -9.39 -4.88
CA GLU A 46 -0.83 -9.22 -3.46
C GLU A 46 0.37 -9.61 -2.59
N GLU A 47 0.98 -10.76 -2.87
CA GLU A 47 2.15 -11.26 -2.14
C GLU A 47 3.37 -10.35 -2.33
N ILE A 48 3.57 -9.83 -3.55
CA ILE A 48 4.60 -8.84 -3.85
C ILE A 48 4.33 -7.56 -3.06
N CYS A 49 3.08 -7.11 -2.97
CA CYS A 49 2.70 -5.92 -2.18
C CYS A 49 3.00 -6.12 -0.70
N ILE A 50 2.68 -7.28 -0.13
CA ILE A 50 2.99 -7.63 1.26
C ILE A 50 4.51 -7.65 1.48
N PHE A 51 5.24 -8.39 0.64
CA PHE A 51 6.69 -8.51 0.75
C PHE A 51 7.40 -7.17 0.63
N LEU A 52 6.94 -6.34 -0.29
CA LEU A 52 7.46 -5.00 -0.54
C LEU A 52 6.67 -3.93 0.21
N ASN A 53 5.91 -4.24 1.26
CA ASN A 53 5.08 -3.31 2.05
C ASN A 53 4.63 -2.06 1.26
N THR A 54 3.85 -2.30 0.21
CA THR A 54 3.35 -1.32 -0.78
C THR A 54 1.93 -1.72 -1.20
N THR A 55 1.33 -0.98 -2.13
CA THR A 55 -0.03 -1.25 -2.62
C THR A 55 -0.01 -1.64 -4.10
N PRO A 56 -1.04 -2.36 -4.59
CA PRO A 56 -1.19 -2.62 -6.01
C PRO A 56 -1.22 -1.32 -6.83
N ASN A 57 -1.94 -0.30 -6.36
CA ASN A 57 -2.00 1.01 -7.02
C ASN A 57 -0.61 1.62 -7.21
N TYR A 58 0.24 1.60 -6.17
CA TYR A 58 1.61 2.06 -6.32
C TYR A 58 2.38 1.22 -7.34
N LEU A 59 2.22 -0.11 -7.35
CA LEU A 59 2.90 -1.01 -8.28
C LEU A 59 2.56 -0.74 -9.75
N PHE A 60 1.28 -0.47 -10.03
CA PHE A 60 0.79 -0.20 -11.36
C PHE A 60 1.05 1.23 -11.82
N LEU A 61 0.65 2.22 -11.02
CA LEU A 61 0.43 3.58 -11.51
C LEU A 61 1.70 4.43 -11.53
N GLY A 62 2.42 4.57 -10.42
CA GLY A 62 3.46 5.62 -10.40
C GLY A 62 3.69 6.16 -9.03
N HIS A 63 2.57 6.41 -8.41
CA HIS A 63 2.36 7.24 -7.28
C HIS A 63 1.39 6.47 -6.38
N GLU A 64 1.48 6.72 -5.09
CA GLU A 64 0.32 6.44 -4.27
C GLU A 64 -0.75 7.41 -4.74
N GLU A 65 -2.00 6.97 -4.87
CA GLU A 65 -3.07 7.94 -4.74
C GLU A 65 -2.80 8.61 -3.41
N THR A 66 -2.62 9.94 -3.43
CA THR A 66 -2.58 10.69 -2.20
C THR A 66 -3.93 10.45 -1.55
N VAL A 67 -4.00 9.46 -0.66
CA VAL A 67 -4.98 9.51 0.42
C VAL A 67 -4.72 10.87 1.02
N GLU A 68 -5.64 11.81 0.82
CA GLU A 68 -5.48 13.18 1.28
C GLU A 68 -4.91 13.13 2.68
N SER A 69 -3.65 13.55 2.81
CA SER A 69 -2.95 13.33 4.06
C SER A 69 -3.59 14.27 5.05
N LEU A 70 -4.32 13.72 6.01
CA LEU A 70 -4.98 14.53 7.03
C LEU A 70 -3.97 15.51 7.62
N SER A 71 -4.34 16.78 7.61
CA SER A 71 -3.66 17.87 8.28
C SER A 71 -3.49 17.56 9.78
N PHE A 72 -2.63 18.33 10.44
CA PHE A 72 -2.46 18.21 11.88
C PHE A 72 -3.79 18.40 12.61
N GLU A 73 -4.57 19.40 12.19
CA GLU A 73 -5.88 19.72 12.77
C GLU A 73 -6.88 18.56 12.61
N GLU A 74 -6.99 17.98 11.41
CA GLU A 74 -7.88 16.83 11.18
C GLU A 74 -7.47 15.61 12.01
N LYS A 75 -6.17 15.35 12.16
CA LYS A 75 -5.67 14.26 13.03
C LYS A 75 -5.99 14.53 14.49
N ASP A 76 -5.88 15.77 14.94
CA ASP A 76 -6.19 16.18 16.30
C ASP A 76 -7.69 16.01 16.62
N ILE A 77 -8.55 16.45 15.68
CA ILE A 77 -10.01 16.26 15.76
C ILE A 77 -10.36 14.77 15.84
N ILE A 78 -9.76 13.92 14.99
CA ILE A 78 -10.00 12.47 15.04
C ILE A 78 -9.58 11.87 16.38
N ARG A 79 -8.43 12.28 16.93
CA ARG A 79 -7.97 11.83 18.26
C ARG A 79 -9.00 12.21 19.32
N MET A 80 -9.37 13.48 19.39
CA MET A 80 -10.36 13.98 20.35
C MET A 80 -11.69 13.25 20.21
N TYR A 81 -12.18 13.05 18.97
CA TYR A 81 -13.42 12.33 18.71
C TYR A 81 -13.37 10.88 19.18
N ARG A 82 -12.25 10.18 19.00
CA ARG A 82 -12.10 8.77 19.45
C ARG A 82 -12.20 8.63 20.96
N ASP A 83 -11.69 9.61 21.71
CA ASP A 83 -11.68 9.64 23.17
C ASP A 83 -13.05 9.95 23.80
N LEU A 84 -14.04 10.38 22.99
CA LEU A 84 -15.40 10.64 23.48
C LEU A 84 -16.20 9.35 23.73
N ASP A 85 -17.14 9.42 24.68
CA ASP A 85 -18.18 8.42 24.83
C ASP A 85 -19.20 8.47 23.69
N GLU A 86 -19.99 7.40 23.56
CA GLU A 86 -20.94 7.25 22.45
C GLU A 86 -22.04 8.33 22.46
N GLY A 87 -22.43 8.83 23.64
CA GLY A 87 -23.42 9.90 23.77
C GLY A 87 -22.92 11.20 23.14
N ARG A 88 -21.68 11.60 23.46
CA ARG A 88 -21.05 12.79 22.86
C ARG A 88 -20.77 12.62 21.37
N LYS A 89 -20.34 11.43 20.94
CA LYS A 89 -20.18 11.12 19.50
C LYS A 89 -21.48 11.29 18.75
N ASN A 90 -22.60 10.81 19.31
CA ASN A 90 -23.92 10.97 18.69
C ASN A 90 -24.37 12.44 18.66
N CYS A 91 -24.11 13.22 19.71
CA CYS A 91 -24.39 14.66 19.70
C CYS A 91 -23.66 15.39 18.56
N ILE A 92 -22.38 15.07 18.32
CA ILE A 92 -21.62 15.61 17.19
C ILE A 92 -22.26 15.20 15.86
N LYS A 93 -22.63 13.92 15.69
CA LYS A 93 -23.29 13.44 14.46
C LYS A 93 -24.60 14.17 14.18
N GLU A 94 -25.46 14.34 15.18
CA GLU A 94 -26.72 15.07 15.02
C GLU A 94 -26.46 16.54 14.68
N THR A 95 -25.50 17.19 15.34
CA THR A 95 -25.13 18.58 15.06
C THR A 95 -24.66 18.74 13.61
N LEU A 96 -23.80 17.84 13.14
CA LEU A 96 -23.31 17.85 11.76
C LEU A 96 -24.42 17.63 10.74
N ARG A 97 -25.42 16.77 11.01
CA ARG A 97 -26.58 16.59 10.13
C ARG A 97 -27.38 17.87 9.89
N TYR A 98 -27.35 18.84 10.80
CA TYR A 98 -28.03 20.13 10.59
C TYR A 98 -27.20 21.13 9.80
N LEU A 99 -25.91 20.87 9.58
CA LEU A 99 -24.97 21.79 8.93
C LEU A 99 -24.65 21.41 7.48
N THR A 100 -25.09 20.24 7.00
CA THR A 100 -24.93 19.71 5.64
C THR A 100 -26.27 19.31 5.06
#